data_AF-A0A250XSM1-F1
#
_entry.id   AF-A0A250XSM1-F1
#
_cell.length_a   1.000
_cell.length_b   1.000
_cell.length_c   1.000
_cell.angle_alpha   90.00
_cell.angle_beta   90.00
_cell.angle_gamma   90.00
#
_symmetry.space_group_name_H-M   'P 1'
#
loop_
_entity.id
_entity.type
_entity.pdbx_description
1 polymer ?
#
loop_
_entity_poly.entity_id
_entity_poly.type
_entity_poly.pdbx_seq_one_letter_code
_entity_poly.pdbx_strand_id
1 'polypeptide(L)'
;MKFKMGSALMITRITLSITIVACGVGTWILMRMKTKCRSSWFKDVKPSVEKDEQNTDNTLLFKDSVQNCSACKELKVVYERMDSEFRGKGLNLDAIKAIQPWFHGLDGSNTPWPKMYKDFPEPLPEDAVRILVIPLHGSPSLAAAAAAVTREIMQVLPSRAKVFLNARTHYHCTLFHTSHPTDTRPDPFAPDGGLTPDQASSTPGKRPGPTQGILSHELESLSKLVSSCHRPTLVVDRVLLAASGTLLITWVDPSGVVSELRRQLRGTFQGACTKQANIIHTSLLRIVSADQLSDETVKSVGDVCDKWTERLQGKLLIPQQCWWVHEQEFSTISGEKVHLPLKSS
;
A
#
# COMPACT_ATOMS: atom_id res chain seq x y z
N MET A 1 -43.62 46.76 29.60
CA MET A 1 -42.78 47.03 28.40
C MET A 1 -42.20 45.72 27.91
N LYS A 2 -42.41 45.41 26.63
CA LYS A 2 -41.90 44.23 25.91
C LYS A 2 -40.51 44.55 25.36
N PHE A 3 -39.60 43.57 25.32
CA PHE A 3 -38.81 43.30 24.11
C PHE A 3 -38.35 41.83 24.08
N LYS A 4 -38.69 41.16 22.98
CA LYS A 4 -38.24 39.84 22.51
C LYS A 4 -37.08 40.05 21.52
N MET A 5 -36.18 39.08 21.42
CA MET A 5 -35.57 38.48 20.20
C MET A 5 -34.36 37.66 20.68
N GLY A 6 -34.25 36.36 20.42
CA GLY A 6 -33.95 35.70 19.12
C GLY A 6 -32.49 35.19 19.24
N SER A 7 -32.07 33.99 18.84
CA SER A 7 -32.58 33.04 17.87
C SER A 7 -31.92 31.66 18.12
N ALA A 8 -32.64 30.60 17.76
CA ALA A 8 -32.15 29.22 17.72
C ALA A 8 -31.19 29.01 16.53
N LEU A 9 -30.17 28.16 16.69
CA LEU A 9 -29.41 27.62 15.57
C LEU A 9 -29.58 26.10 15.50
N MET A 10 -30.17 25.67 14.40
CA MET A 10 -30.51 24.30 14.03
C MET A 10 -29.28 23.48 13.65
N ILE A 11 -29.36 22.21 14.01
CA ILE A 11 -28.53 21.09 13.55
C ILE A 11 -28.92 20.77 12.10
N THR A 12 -27.99 20.91 11.16
CA THR A 12 -28.19 20.46 9.78
C THR A 12 -27.49 19.11 9.57
N ARG A 13 -28.28 18.04 9.61
CA ARG A 13 -27.91 16.73 9.06
C ARG A 13 -28.11 16.76 7.55
N ILE A 14 -27.04 16.57 6.78
CA ILE A 14 -27.13 16.36 5.33
C ILE A 14 -27.19 14.86 5.09
N THR A 15 -28.40 14.38 4.80
CA THR A 15 -28.67 13.10 4.16
C THR A 15 -28.47 13.28 2.65
N LEU A 16 -27.56 12.51 2.05
CA LEU A 16 -27.50 12.38 0.60
C LEU A 16 -28.00 10.98 0.22
N SER A 17 -29.02 10.94 -0.61
CA SER A 17 -29.63 9.74 -1.19
C SER A 17 -29.89 9.98 -2.67
N ILE A 18 -30.04 8.87 -3.41
CA ILE A 18 -30.61 8.74 -4.78
C ILE A 18 -29.52 8.93 -5.86
N THR A 19 -29.33 8.06 -6.87
CA THR A 19 -30.32 7.35 -7.69
C THR A 19 -29.77 6.07 -8.33
N ILE A 20 -30.58 5.01 -8.34
CA ILE A 20 -30.47 3.81 -9.17
C ILE A 20 -31.16 4.11 -10.51
N VAL A 21 -30.48 3.87 -11.63
CA VAL A 21 -31.12 3.80 -12.95
C VAL A 21 -30.81 2.44 -13.56
N ALA A 22 -31.88 1.67 -13.77
CA ALA A 22 -31.90 0.42 -14.51
C ALA A 22 -32.44 0.68 -15.93
N CYS A 23 -31.79 0.09 -16.94
CA CYS A 23 -32.25 -0.31 -18.29
C CYS A 23 -30.98 -0.55 -19.12
N GLY A 24 -30.81 -1.55 -19.98
CA GLY A 24 -31.71 -2.54 -20.54
C GLY A 24 -30.91 -3.51 -21.41
N VAL A 25 -31.59 -4.58 -21.80
CA VAL A 25 -31.13 -5.79 -22.48
C VAL A 25 -30.68 -5.53 -23.92
N GLY A 26 -29.65 -6.24 -24.40
CA GLY A 26 -29.25 -6.27 -25.80
C GLY A 26 -28.31 -7.43 -26.15
N THR A 27 -28.91 -8.56 -26.54
CA THR A 27 -28.27 -9.79 -27.04
C THR A 27 -27.74 -9.61 -28.47
N TRP A 28 -26.52 -10.01 -28.80
CA TRP A 28 -26.11 -10.43 -30.16
C TRP A 28 -24.96 -11.46 -30.14
N ILE A 29 -24.88 -12.20 -31.24
CA ILE A 29 -24.42 -13.58 -31.42
C ILE A 29 -23.00 -13.67 -32.04
N LEU A 30 -22.29 -14.76 -31.71
CA LEU A 30 -21.14 -15.45 -32.35
C LEU A 30 -20.25 -14.71 -33.38
N MET A 31 -18.93 -14.87 -33.23
CA MET A 31 -18.13 -15.71 -34.15
C MET A 31 -16.72 -16.07 -33.65
N ARG A 32 -16.43 -17.36 -33.68
CA ARG A 32 -15.09 -17.97 -33.63
C ARG A 32 -14.31 -17.62 -34.89
N MET A 33 -13.04 -17.22 -34.77
CA MET A 33 -12.02 -17.59 -35.74
C MET A 33 -10.72 -17.99 -35.06
N LYS A 34 -10.30 -19.23 -35.33
CA LYS A 34 -8.99 -19.80 -35.03
C LYS A 34 -8.00 -19.29 -36.07
N THR A 35 -6.83 -18.84 -35.64
CA THR A 35 -5.63 -18.89 -36.49
C THR A 35 -4.48 -19.49 -35.68
N LYS A 36 -4.10 -20.71 -36.09
CA LYS A 36 -2.82 -21.34 -35.77
C LYS A 36 -1.74 -20.55 -36.51
N CYS A 37 -0.66 -20.18 -35.82
CA CYS A 37 0.63 -20.07 -36.48
C CYS A 37 1.72 -20.62 -35.58
N ARG A 38 2.43 -21.62 -36.11
CA ARG A 38 3.63 -22.25 -35.55
C ARG A 38 4.80 -21.28 -35.73
N SER A 39 5.64 -21.14 -34.72
CA SER A 39 7.08 -21.07 -34.93
C SER A 39 7.78 -21.81 -33.79
N SER A 40 8.31 -22.98 -34.15
CA SER A 40 9.40 -23.66 -33.47
C SER A 40 10.59 -22.72 -33.39
N TRP A 41 11.29 -22.63 -32.26
CA TRP A 41 12.75 -22.41 -32.11
C TRP A 41 13.00 -22.21 -30.62
N PHE A 42 13.30 -23.29 -29.89
CA PHE A 42 14.29 -23.35 -28.80
C PHE A 42 14.37 -24.79 -28.32
N LYS A 43 15.54 -25.39 -28.53
CA LYS A 43 15.92 -26.72 -28.04
C LYS A 43 16.42 -26.60 -26.60
N ASP A 44 15.98 -27.57 -25.79
CA ASP A 44 16.72 -28.24 -24.73
C ASP A 44 17.41 -27.40 -23.64
N VAL A 45 16.65 -27.07 -22.59
CA VAL A 45 17.16 -27.04 -21.21
C VAL A 45 16.13 -27.77 -20.35
N LYS A 46 16.49 -28.96 -19.84
CA LYS A 46 15.69 -29.67 -18.83
C LYS A 46 15.88 -28.97 -17.47
N PRO A 47 14.84 -28.45 -16.82
CA PRO A 47 14.91 -28.14 -15.41
C PRO A 47 14.68 -29.42 -14.62
N SER A 48 15.61 -29.75 -13.73
CA SER A 48 15.42 -30.73 -12.67
C SER A 48 14.27 -30.24 -11.77
N VAL A 49 13.14 -30.94 -11.83
CA VAL A 49 12.03 -30.77 -10.90
C VAL A 49 12.38 -31.53 -9.62
N GLU A 50 12.99 -30.83 -8.66
CA GLU A 50 12.84 -31.22 -7.26
C GLU A 50 11.39 -30.91 -6.87
N LYS A 51 10.63 -31.97 -6.59
CA LYS A 51 9.28 -31.86 -6.07
C LYS A 51 9.34 -31.51 -4.59
N ASP A 52 9.00 -30.28 -4.24
CA ASP A 52 8.62 -29.88 -2.88
C ASP A 52 7.25 -30.49 -2.51
N GLU A 53 7.22 -31.79 -2.19
CA GLU A 53 6.00 -32.50 -1.76
C GLU A 53 5.54 -32.15 -0.32
N GLN A 54 6.22 -31.23 0.39
CA GLN A 54 5.81 -30.76 1.73
C GLN A 54 4.99 -29.45 1.74
N ASN A 55 4.76 -28.79 0.59
CA ASN A 55 4.10 -27.48 0.54
C ASN A 55 2.58 -27.55 0.26
N THR A 56 2.06 -28.69 -0.21
CA THR A 56 0.65 -28.81 -0.61
C THR A 56 -0.30 -28.93 0.57
N ASP A 57 0.11 -29.58 1.65
CA ASP A 57 -0.77 -29.88 2.81
C ASP A 57 -1.03 -28.63 3.67
N ASN A 58 0.01 -27.82 3.90
CA ASN A 58 -0.15 -26.53 4.59
C ASN A 58 -1.00 -25.55 3.76
N THR A 59 -0.84 -25.55 2.43
CA THR A 59 -1.59 -24.62 1.55
C THR A 59 -3.12 -24.85 1.63
N LEU A 60 -3.58 -26.09 1.82
CA LEU A 60 -5.00 -26.40 1.95
C LEU A 60 -5.57 -25.98 3.31
N LEU A 61 -4.88 -26.26 4.41
CA LEU A 61 -5.29 -25.85 5.75
C LEU A 61 -5.35 -24.32 5.91
N PHE A 62 -4.43 -23.59 5.27
CA PHE A 62 -4.46 -22.13 5.26
C PHE A 62 -5.59 -21.56 4.40
N LYS A 63 -5.97 -22.21 3.30
CA LYS A 63 -7.09 -21.74 2.47
C LYS A 63 -8.40 -21.69 3.26
N ASP A 64 -8.70 -22.73 4.04
CA ASP A 64 -9.92 -22.80 4.84
C ASP A 64 -9.93 -21.79 6.02
N SER A 65 -8.77 -21.50 6.61
CA SER A 65 -8.66 -20.50 7.68
C SER A 65 -8.75 -19.06 7.14
N VAL A 66 -8.16 -18.77 5.98
CA VAL A 66 -8.32 -17.48 5.26
C VAL A 66 -9.78 -17.21 4.93
N GLN A 67 -10.50 -18.24 4.48
CA GLN A 67 -11.88 -18.11 3.99
C GLN A 67 -12.89 -17.89 5.12
N ASN A 68 -12.52 -18.17 6.37
CA ASN A 68 -13.38 -18.03 7.54
C ASN A 68 -13.03 -16.84 8.46
N CYS A 69 -11.88 -16.17 8.27
CA CYS A 69 -11.52 -14.99 9.05
C CYS A 69 -12.33 -13.74 8.63
N SER A 70 -13.14 -13.16 9.53
CA SER A 70 -13.98 -11.97 9.25
C SER A 70 -13.17 -10.78 8.76
N ALA A 71 -12.04 -10.49 9.42
CA ALA A 71 -11.16 -9.38 9.02
C ALA A 71 -10.57 -9.59 7.62
N CYS A 72 -10.28 -10.83 7.23
CA CYS A 72 -9.85 -11.16 5.87
C CYS A 72 -10.95 -10.91 4.85
N LYS A 73 -12.20 -11.27 5.16
CA LYS A 73 -13.36 -11.00 4.28
C LYS A 73 -13.56 -9.50 4.08
N GLU A 74 -13.49 -8.71 5.15
CA GLU A 74 -13.61 -7.25 5.10
C GLU A 74 -12.52 -6.62 4.22
N LEU A 75 -11.26 -7.06 4.36
CA LEU A 75 -10.16 -6.60 3.51
C LEU A 75 -10.38 -6.96 2.03
N LYS A 76 -10.84 -8.19 1.73
CA LYS A 76 -11.13 -8.61 0.35
C LYS A 76 -12.20 -7.76 -0.30
N VAL A 77 -13.25 -7.38 0.43
CA VAL A 77 -14.28 -6.45 -0.06
C VAL A 77 -13.67 -5.08 -0.40
N VAL A 78 -12.73 -4.59 0.41
CA VAL A 78 -12.01 -3.34 0.10
C VAL A 78 -11.18 -3.49 -1.17
N TYR A 79 -10.46 -4.60 -1.35
CA TYR A 79 -9.65 -4.87 -2.54
C TYR A 79 -10.50 -4.98 -3.81
N GLU A 80 -11.65 -5.66 -3.74
CA GLU A 80 -12.60 -5.75 -4.84
C GLU A 80 -13.14 -4.38 -5.26
N ARG A 81 -13.47 -3.53 -4.28
CA ARG A 81 -13.90 -2.16 -4.55
C ARG A 81 -12.79 -1.34 -5.22
N MET A 82 -11.54 -1.45 -4.75
CA MET A 82 -10.40 -0.73 -5.32
C MET A 82 -10.14 -1.15 -6.78
N ASP A 83 -10.19 -2.45 -7.07
CA ASP A 83 -10.03 -2.98 -8.42
C ASP A 83 -11.20 -2.56 -9.34
N SER A 84 -12.43 -2.66 -8.84
CA SER A 84 -13.63 -2.25 -9.57
C SER A 84 -13.65 -0.75 -9.87
N GLU A 85 -13.18 0.09 -8.95
CA GLU A 85 -13.08 1.53 -9.14
C GLU A 85 -12.13 1.88 -10.28
N PHE A 86 -10.93 1.28 -10.30
CA PHE A 86 -9.98 1.47 -11.38
C PHE A 86 -10.53 0.96 -12.73
N ARG A 87 -11.12 -0.25 -12.76
CA ARG A 87 -11.65 -0.82 -13.99
C ARG A 87 -12.84 -0.06 -14.55
N GLY A 88 -13.67 0.53 -13.67
CA GLY A 88 -14.87 1.25 -14.07
C GLY A 88 -14.62 2.70 -14.47
N LYS A 89 -13.61 3.36 -13.91
CA LYS A 89 -13.38 4.81 -14.09
C LYS A 89 -11.98 5.20 -14.53
N GLY A 90 -11.06 4.24 -14.60
CA GLY A 90 -9.63 4.50 -14.83
C GLY A 90 -8.97 5.16 -13.62
N LEU A 91 -8.08 6.10 -13.88
CA LEU A 91 -7.30 6.80 -12.86
C LEU A 91 -8.09 7.92 -12.18
N ASN A 92 -7.92 8.04 -10.87
CA ASN A 92 -8.27 9.23 -10.09
C ASN A 92 -7.16 10.28 -10.28
N LEU A 93 -7.35 11.15 -11.26
CA LEU A 93 -6.35 12.14 -11.65
C LEU A 93 -6.05 13.16 -10.54
N ASP A 94 -7.02 13.48 -9.69
CA ASP A 94 -6.81 14.41 -8.57
C ASP A 94 -5.90 13.81 -7.51
N ALA A 95 -6.08 12.52 -7.20
CA ALA A 95 -5.17 11.79 -6.31
C ALA A 95 -3.74 11.71 -6.88
N ILE A 96 -3.59 11.55 -8.20
CA ILE A 96 -2.29 11.54 -8.87
C ILE A 96 -1.66 12.94 -8.85
N LYS A 97 -2.41 14.00 -9.16
CA LYS A 97 -1.90 15.38 -9.08
C LYS A 97 -1.44 15.74 -7.67
N ALA A 98 -2.14 15.28 -6.64
CA ALA A 98 -1.78 15.55 -5.25
C ALA A 98 -0.41 14.99 -4.83
N ILE A 99 0.05 13.91 -5.48
CA ILE A 99 1.36 13.28 -5.19
C ILE A 99 2.47 13.73 -6.13
N GLN A 100 2.18 14.37 -7.28
CA GLN A 100 3.20 14.83 -8.22
C GLN A 100 4.28 15.73 -7.58
N PRO A 101 3.96 16.67 -6.66
CA PRO A 101 4.99 17.49 -6.02
C PRO A 101 6.06 16.72 -5.26
N TRP A 102 5.84 15.44 -5.00
CA TRP A 102 6.71 14.52 -4.25
C TRP A 102 7.68 13.75 -5.15
N PHE A 103 7.65 13.99 -6.47
CA PHE A 103 8.52 13.37 -7.45
C PHE A 103 9.30 14.42 -8.26
N HIS A 104 10.51 14.04 -8.66
CA HIS A 104 11.27 14.69 -9.73
C HIS A 104 11.00 13.98 -11.07
N GLY A 105 11.56 14.52 -12.17
CA GLY A 105 11.55 13.85 -13.48
C GLY A 105 10.18 13.79 -14.13
N LEU A 106 9.24 14.66 -13.72
CA LEU A 106 7.92 14.76 -14.35
C LEU A 106 7.98 15.44 -15.72
N ASP A 107 8.94 16.35 -15.90
CA ASP A 107 9.19 17.04 -17.17
C ASP A 107 10.12 16.24 -18.10
N GLY A 108 9.90 16.35 -19.41
CA GLY A 108 10.77 15.77 -20.44
C GLY A 108 10.69 14.24 -20.54
N SER A 109 11.81 13.59 -20.88
CA SER A 109 11.90 12.13 -21.10
C SER A 109 12.33 11.32 -19.87
N ASN A 110 12.60 11.98 -18.74
CA ASN A 110 13.12 11.30 -17.56
C ASN A 110 12.10 10.33 -16.94
N THR A 111 12.60 9.25 -16.34
CA THR A 111 11.82 8.37 -15.47
C THR A 111 11.63 9.08 -14.14
N PRO A 112 10.42 9.21 -13.59
CA PRO A 112 10.20 9.84 -12.30
C PRO A 112 10.94 9.14 -11.15
N TRP A 113 11.48 9.91 -10.22
CA TRP A 113 12.05 9.41 -8.96
C TRP A 113 11.54 10.24 -7.78
N PRO A 114 11.35 9.63 -6.60
CA PRO A 114 10.84 10.33 -5.42
C PRO A 114 11.83 11.40 -4.95
N LYS A 115 11.29 12.45 -4.32
CA LYS A 115 12.09 13.48 -3.67
C LYS A 115 12.54 13.02 -2.29
N MET A 116 13.76 13.40 -1.91
CA MET A 116 14.18 13.35 -0.52
C MET A 116 13.40 14.40 0.28
N TYR A 117 13.05 14.11 1.53
CA TYR A 117 12.30 15.05 2.36
C TYR A 117 13.05 16.36 2.65
N LYS A 118 14.38 16.31 2.65
CA LYS A 118 15.24 17.50 2.78
C LYS A 118 15.18 18.43 1.55
N ASP A 119 14.74 17.91 0.40
CA ASP A 119 14.68 18.63 -0.88
C ASP A 119 13.27 19.14 -1.19
N PHE A 120 12.34 19.05 -0.23
CA PHE A 120 11.00 19.61 -0.37
C PHE A 120 11.07 21.15 -0.37
N PRO A 121 10.07 21.84 -0.97
CA PRO A 121 10.00 23.30 -0.90
C PRO A 121 10.04 23.84 0.54
N GLU A 122 9.43 23.09 1.46
CA GLU A 122 9.64 23.23 2.90
C GLU A 122 10.23 21.91 3.41
N PRO A 123 11.55 21.82 3.59
CA PRO A 123 12.23 20.61 4.03
C PRO A 123 11.66 20.07 5.34
N LEU A 124 11.52 18.76 5.46
CA LEU A 124 11.17 18.15 6.74
C LEU A 124 12.42 18.05 7.64
N PRO A 125 12.27 18.15 8.96
CA PRO A 125 13.34 17.84 9.91
C PRO A 125 13.89 16.43 9.70
N GLU A 126 15.13 16.21 10.16
CA GLU A 126 15.69 14.86 10.25
C GLU A 126 14.79 13.96 11.10
N ASP A 127 14.71 12.69 10.71
CA ASP A 127 13.86 11.67 11.35
C ASP A 127 12.37 12.05 11.48
N ALA A 128 11.89 13.05 10.73
CA ALA A 128 10.50 13.49 10.82
C ALA A 128 9.49 12.44 10.32
N VAL A 129 9.93 11.43 9.55
CA VAL A 129 9.07 10.36 9.05
C VAL A 129 9.59 9.02 9.56
N ARG A 130 8.74 8.31 10.30
CA ARG A 130 9.12 7.09 11.01
C ARG A 130 8.02 6.05 10.86
N ILE A 131 8.40 4.88 10.38
CA ILE A 131 7.47 3.85 9.92
C ILE A 131 7.95 2.46 10.34
N LEU A 132 7.01 1.65 10.83
CA LEU A 132 7.19 0.23 11.07
C LEU A 132 6.66 -0.55 9.85
N VAL A 133 7.48 -1.43 9.29
CA VAL A 133 7.15 -2.20 8.08
C VAL A 133 7.50 -3.68 8.20
N ILE A 134 6.83 -4.50 7.42
CA ILE A 134 7.25 -5.87 7.10
C ILE A 134 7.95 -5.85 5.74
N PRO A 135 9.26 -6.11 5.65
CA PRO A 135 9.95 -6.15 4.37
C PRO A 135 9.63 -7.46 3.60
N LEU A 136 9.63 -7.39 2.27
CA LEU A 136 9.59 -8.59 1.42
C LEU A 136 10.96 -9.26 1.26
N HIS A 137 12.01 -8.70 1.87
CA HIS A 137 13.40 -9.17 1.75
C HIS A 137 13.57 -10.67 2.03
N GLY A 138 12.80 -11.22 2.97
CA GLY A 138 12.83 -12.65 3.33
C GLY A 138 12.20 -13.60 2.31
N SER A 139 11.66 -13.10 1.19
CA SER A 139 11.06 -13.94 0.14
C SER A 139 11.53 -13.52 -1.27
N PRO A 140 12.72 -14.00 -1.72
CA PRO A 140 13.27 -13.66 -3.03
C PRO A 140 12.35 -14.04 -4.19
N SER A 141 11.60 -15.14 -4.07
CA SER A 141 10.65 -15.59 -5.09
C SER A 141 9.46 -14.63 -5.25
N LEU A 142 8.89 -14.14 -4.14
CA LEU A 142 7.84 -13.12 -4.17
C LEU A 142 8.36 -11.78 -4.69
N ALA A 143 9.56 -11.37 -4.28
CA ALA A 143 10.18 -10.15 -4.79
C ALA A 143 10.47 -10.22 -6.30
N ALA A 144 10.90 -11.39 -6.80
CA ALA A 144 11.09 -11.63 -8.23
C ALA A 144 9.76 -11.61 -9.00
N ALA A 145 8.71 -12.24 -8.44
CA ALA A 145 7.37 -12.20 -9.01
C ALA A 145 6.82 -10.76 -9.07
N ALA A 146 6.94 -10.00 -7.99
CA ALA A 146 6.56 -8.60 -7.93
C ALA A 146 7.24 -7.76 -9.03
N ALA A 147 8.53 -7.96 -9.27
CA ALA A 147 9.24 -7.30 -10.36
C ALA A 147 8.84 -7.79 -11.76
N ALA A 148 8.36 -9.03 -11.89
CA ALA A 148 7.83 -9.54 -13.15
C ALA A 148 6.45 -8.94 -13.46
N VAL A 149 5.61 -8.76 -12.44
CA VAL A 149 4.31 -8.06 -12.56
C VAL A 149 4.55 -6.64 -13.07
N THR A 150 5.43 -5.86 -12.44
CA THR A 150 5.70 -4.48 -12.86
C THR A 150 6.18 -4.40 -14.30
N ARG A 151 7.06 -5.31 -14.73
CA ARG A 151 7.54 -5.36 -16.11
C ARG A 151 6.41 -5.62 -17.11
N GLU A 152 5.50 -6.55 -16.84
CA GLU A 152 4.36 -6.80 -17.74
C GLU A 152 3.37 -5.63 -17.77
N ILE A 153 3.13 -4.98 -16.64
CA ILE A 153 2.32 -3.75 -16.58
C ILE A 153 2.95 -2.63 -17.42
N MET A 154 4.26 -2.43 -17.32
CA MET A 154 4.98 -1.44 -18.12
C MET A 154 4.89 -1.67 -19.63
N GLN A 155 4.67 -2.91 -20.09
CA GLN A 155 4.51 -3.22 -21.52
C GLN A 155 3.14 -2.84 -22.08
N VAL A 156 2.11 -2.75 -21.23
CA VAL A 156 0.74 -2.39 -21.64
C VAL A 156 0.39 -0.93 -21.35
N LEU A 157 1.18 -0.24 -20.53
CA LEU A 157 1.03 1.20 -20.30
C LEU A 157 1.47 1.99 -21.55
N PRO A 158 0.81 3.13 -21.84
CA PRO A 158 1.19 3.97 -22.96
C PRO A 158 2.59 4.57 -22.71
N SER A 159 3.37 4.76 -23.77
CA SER A 159 4.75 5.29 -23.68
C SER A 159 4.86 6.67 -23.02
N ARG A 160 3.78 7.46 -23.05
CA ARG A 160 3.68 8.76 -22.37
C ARG A 160 3.48 8.66 -20.85
N ALA A 161 3.10 7.49 -20.32
CA ALA A 161 2.86 7.32 -18.91
C ALA A 161 4.16 7.55 -18.13
N LYS A 162 4.08 8.41 -17.10
CA LYS A 162 5.17 8.62 -16.16
C LYS A 162 4.97 7.67 -15.00
N VAL A 163 5.93 6.76 -14.79
CA VAL A 163 5.82 5.70 -13.80
C VAL A 163 7.07 5.66 -12.94
N PHE A 164 6.88 5.73 -11.62
CA PHE A 164 7.90 5.39 -10.65
C PHE A 164 7.82 3.89 -10.31
N LEU A 165 8.95 3.20 -10.38
CA LEU A 165 9.08 1.78 -10.02
C LEU A 165 9.79 1.67 -8.67
N ASN A 166 9.17 0.98 -7.70
CA ASN A 166 9.87 0.66 -6.46
C ASN A 166 10.99 -0.34 -6.74
N ALA A 167 12.18 -0.06 -6.20
CA ALA A 167 13.26 -1.03 -6.17
C ALA A 167 12.85 -2.28 -5.37
N ARG A 168 13.34 -3.45 -5.76
CA ARG A 168 13.01 -4.72 -5.06
C ARG A 168 13.37 -4.69 -3.58
N THR A 169 14.45 -3.99 -3.24
CA THR A 169 14.92 -3.76 -1.87
C THR A 169 13.97 -2.89 -1.05
N HIS A 170 13.04 -2.16 -1.70
CA HIS A 170 12.08 -1.28 -1.07
C HIS A 170 10.68 -1.91 -0.96
N TYR A 171 10.47 -3.14 -1.42
CA TYR A 171 9.18 -3.81 -1.26
C TYR A 171 8.90 -4.12 0.21
N HIS A 172 7.78 -3.60 0.71
CA HIS A 172 7.37 -3.74 2.10
C HIS A 172 5.84 -3.68 2.25
N CYS A 173 5.34 -4.10 3.40
CA CYS A 173 4.01 -3.79 3.89
C CYS A 173 4.10 -2.81 5.04
N THR A 174 3.44 -1.66 4.94
CA THR A 174 3.35 -0.71 6.05
C THR A 174 2.49 -1.27 7.17
N LEU A 175 3.05 -1.36 8.39
CA LEU A 175 2.29 -1.72 9.58
C LEU A 175 1.73 -0.48 10.27
N PHE A 176 2.58 0.51 10.53
CA PHE A 176 2.22 1.67 11.34
C PHE A 176 3.17 2.83 11.09
N HIS A 177 2.65 4.05 11.03
CA HIS A 177 3.47 5.26 11.05
C HIS A 177 3.40 5.85 12.45
N THR A 178 4.54 6.04 13.11
CA THR A 178 4.58 6.90 14.30
C THR A 178 4.58 8.37 13.88
N SER A 179 5.15 8.68 12.71
CA SER A 179 5.11 9.99 12.07
C SER A 179 5.06 9.86 10.54
N HIS A 180 4.31 10.73 9.85
CA HIS A 180 4.07 10.68 8.39
C HIS A 180 4.44 12.01 7.75
N PRO A 181 4.91 12.08 6.49
CA PRO A 181 5.41 13.33 5.90
C PRO A 181 4.37 14.47 5.79
N THR A 182 3.08 14.16 5.73
CA THR A 182 2.00 15.16 5.76
C THR A 182 1.48 15.48 7.16
N ASP A 183 1.94 14.76 8.18
CA ASP A 183 1.48 14.85 9.56
C ASP A 183 2.63 14.45 10.49
N THR A 184 3.67 15.29 10.52
CA THR A 184 4.88 15.03 11.30
C THR A 184 4.60 15.18 12.79
N ARG A 185 5.06 14.19 13.56
CA ARG A 185 4.86 14.05 15.01
C ARG A 185 6.21 13.88 15.70
N PRO A 186 6.73 14.90 16.41
CA PRO A 186 7.99 14.80 17.14
C PRO A 186 7.92 13.81 18.31
N ASP A 187 6.78 13.69 18.99
CA ASP A 187 6.57 12.74 20.09
C ASP A 187 5.28 11.94 19.89
N PRO A 188 5.36 10.68 19.42
CA PRO A 188 4.18 9.86 19.18
C PRO A 188 3.53 9.33 20.47
N PHE A 189 4.13 9.52 21.65
CA PHE A 189 3.55 9.11 22.93
C PHE A 189 2.61 10.17 23.51
N ALA A 190 2.93 11.45 23.32
CA ALA A 190 2.10 12.57 23.75
C ALA A 190 0.82 12.64 22.89
N PRO A 191 -0.40 12.73 23.45
CA PRO A 191 -1.63 12.71 22.65
C PRO A 191 -1.75 13.79 21.56
N ASP A 192 -1.05 14.91 21.71
CA ASP A 192 -0.96 15.99 20.73
C ASP A 192 0.15 15.78 19.68
N GLY A 193 0.92 14.71 19.80
CA GLY A 193 2.08 14.43 18.97
C GLY A 193 3.35 15.15 19.39
N GLY A 194 3.38 15.75 20.59
CA GLY A 194 4.48 16.60 21.06
C GLY A 194 4.45 17.99 20.43
N LEU A 195 3.27 18.49 20.09
CA LEU A 195 3.08 19.76 19.40
C LEU A 195 2.29 20.74 20.27
N THR A 196 2.78 21.96 20.41
CA THR A 196 1.95 23.06 20.94
C THR A 196 0.83 23.40 19.95
N PRO A 197 -0.25 24.09 20.37
CA PRO A 197 -1.34 24.49 19.47
C PRO A 197 -0.85 25.27 18.24
N ASP A 198 0.10 26.18 18.42
CA ASP A 198 0.69 26.96 17.31
C ASP A 198 1.45 26.05 16.33
N GLN A 199 2.21 25.07 16.84
CA GLN A 199 2.93 24.09 16.02
C GLN A 199 1.99 23.11 15.31
N ALA A 200 0.88 22.71 15.95
CA ALA A 200 -0.11 21.83 15.33
C ALA A 200 -0.77 22.50 14.11
N SER A 201 -0.94 23.82 14.15
CA SER A 201 -1.48 24.63 13.04
C SER A 201 -0.46 24.91 11.93
N SER A 202 0.84 24.68 12.17
CA SER A 202 1.89 24.92 11.19
C SER A 202 2.02 23.77 10.19
N THR A 203 2.66 24.08 9.06
CA THR A 203 3.01 23.11 8.02
C THR A 203 4.04 22.10 8.52
N PRO A 204 4.03 20.84 8.03
CA PRO A 204 4.89 19.78 8.58
C PRO A 204 6.39 20.10 8.63
N GLY A 205 6.93 20.89 7.70
CA GLY A 205 8.35 21.26 7.69
C GLY A 205 8.73 22.34 8.73
N LYS A 206 7.75 23.03 9.31
CA LYS A 206 7.96 23.99 10.42
C LYS A 206 7.81 23.38 11.80
N ARG A 207 7.36 22.13 11.91
CA ARG A 207 7.25 21.41 13.18
C ARG A 207 8.63 20.96 13.62
N PRO A 208 8.90 20.86 14.93
CA PRO A 208 10.17 20.33 15.40
C PRO A 208 10.31 18.85 15.01
N GLY A 209 11.56 18.41 14.84
CA GLY A 209 11.88 16.98 14.73
C GLY A 209 11.82 16.28 16.10
N PRO A 210 11.85 14.95 16.14
CA PRO A 210 11.97 14.20 17.38
C PRO A 210 13.32 14.49 18.06
N THR A 211 13.37 14.37 19.39
CA THR A 211 14.65 14.39 20.11
C THR A 211 15.25 12.98 20.17
N GLN A 212 16.55 12.86 20.39
CA GLN A 212 17.21 11.56 20.53
C GLN A 212 16.62 10.71 21.67
N GLY A 213 16.17 11.35 22.75
CA GLY A 213 15.49 10.67 23.85
C GLY A 213 14.15 10.05 23.42
N ILE A 214 13.38 10.77 22.61
CA ILE A 214 12.12 10.25 22.05
C ILE A 214 12.38 9.12 21.07
N LEU A 215 13.37 9.24 20.17
CA LEU A 215 13.74 8.17 19.24
C LEU A 215 14.15 6.90 19.98
N SER A 216 14.96 7.04 21.04
CA SER A 216 15.41 5.91 21.86
C SER A 216 14.23 5.24 22.58
N HIS A 217 13.29 6.02 23.12
CA HIS A 217 12.09 5.50 23.78
C HIS A 217 11.10 4.84 22.78
N GLU A 218 10.97 5.40 21.57
CA GLU A 218 10.20 4.82 20.47
C GLU A 218 10.77 3.45 20.08
N LEU A 219 12.10 3.36 19.90
CA LEU A 219 12.79 2.11 19.60
C LEU A 219 12.58 1.05 20.68
N GLU A 220 12.76 1.41 21.96
CA GLU A 220 12.57 0.50 23.08
C GLU A 220 11.14 -0.06 23.11
N SER A 221 10.15 0.83 22.96
CA SER A 221 8.73 0.46 22.94
C SER A 221 8.38 -0.44 21.76
N LEU A 222 8.87 -0.10 20.56
CA LEU A 222 8.69 -0.93 19.36
C LEU A 222 9.36 -2.30 19.50
N SER A 223 10.60 -2.34 20.00
CA SER A 223 11.35 -3.58 20.22
C SER A 223 10.61 -4.51 21.18
N LYS A 224 10.09 -3.99 22.30
CA LYS A 224 9.29 -4.74 23.26
C LYS A 224 8.00 -5.30 22.63
N LEU A 225 7.26 -4.47 21.89
CA LEU A 225 6.02 -4.91 21.23
C LEU A 225 6.30 -5.97 20.17
N VAL A 226 7.24 -5.72 19.26
CA VAL A 226 7.55 -6.61 18.12
C VAL A 226 8.12 -7.95 18.61
N SER A 227 9.02 -7.94 19.59
CA SER A 227 9.60 -9.18 20.15
C SER A 227 8.59 -10.04 20.92
N SER A 228 7.50 -9.44 21.42
CA SER A 228 6.38 -10.18 22.04
C SER A 228 5.35 -10.70 21.03
N CYS A 229 5.39 -10.19 19.80
CA CYS A 229 4.42 -10.47 18.75
C CYS A 229 4.77 -11.78 18.02
N HIS A 230 3.80 -12.67 17.87
CA HIS A 230 3.95 -13.85 17.01
C HIS A 230 4.18 -13.43 15.55
N ARG A 231 4.73 -14.33 14.75
CA ARG A 231 4.94 -14.06 13.33
C ARG A 231 3.60 -14.08 12.58
N PRO A 232 3.23 -13.00 11.86
CA PRO A 232 2.05 -13.04 11.01
C PRO A 232 2.27 -14.02 9.84
N THR A 233 1.20 -14.57 9.31
CA THR A 233 1.24 -15.31 8.03
C THR A 233 0.48 -14.49 7.01
N LEU A 234 1.20 -13.75 6.16
CA LEU A 234 0.59 -12.96 5.11
C LEU A 234 0.33 -13.82 3.89
N VAL A 235 -0.90 -13.83 3.42
CA VAL A 235 -1.34 -14.59 2.24
C VAL A 235 -1.67 -13.60 1.15
N VAL A 236 -1.09 -13.78 -0.04
CA VAL A 236 -1.45 -12.97 -1.21
C VAL A 236 -2.93 -13.20 -1.54
N ASP A 237 -3.70 -12.10 -1.59
CA ASP A 237 -5.08 -12.15 -2.08
C ASP A 237 -5.13 -11.91 -3.59
N ARG A 238 -4.63 -10.76 -4.04
CA ARG A 238 -4.62 -10.37 -5.45
C ARG A 238 -3.58 -9.30 -5.80
N VAL A 239 -3.34 -9.17 -7.09
CA VAL A 239 -2.64 -8.05 -7.71
C VAL A 239 -3.68 -7.11 -8.30
N LEU A 240 -3.57 -5.80 -8.05
CA LEU A 240 -4.48 -4.81 -8.64
C LEU A 240 -3.76 -3.47 -8.88
N LEU A 241 -4.24 -2.68 -9.83
CA LEU A 241 -3.91 -1.26 -9.95
C LEU A 241 -5.04 -0.46 -9.29
N ALA A 242 -4.73 0.30 -8.24
CA ALA A 242 -5.71 1.18 -7.62
C ALA A 242 -5.92 2.44 -8.48
N ALA A 243 -7.11 3.05 -8.41
CA ALA A 243 -7.40 4.30 -9.13
C ALA A 243 -6.42 5.44 -8.80
N SER A 244 -5.76 5.42 -7.63
CA SER A 244 -4.66 6.32 -7.27
C SER A 244 -3.36 6.11 -8.09
N GLY A 245 -3.38 5.24 -9.11
CA GLY A 245 -2.24 4.90 -9.95
C GLY A 245 -1.22 3.98 -9.29
N THR A 246 -1.53 3.36 -8.15
CA THR A 246 -0.58 2.50 -7.42
C THR A 246 -0.84 1.03 -7.69
N LEU A 247 0.15 0.31 -8.21
CA LEU A 247 0.07 -1.13 -8.42
C LEU A 247 0.44 -1.84 -7.13
N LEU A 248 -0.43 -2.74 -6.69
CA LEU A 248 -0.35 -3.38 -5.39
C LEU A 248 -0.33 -4.90 -5.52
N ILE A 249 0.50 -5.55 -4.71
CA ILE A 249 0.17 -6.89 -4.19
C ILE A 249 -0.59 -6.66 -2.89
N THR A 250 -1.76 -7.24 -2.77
CA THR A 250 -2.60 -7.14 -1.57
C THR A 250 -2.51 -8.43 -0.76
N TRP A 251 -2.56 -8.27 0.56
CA TRP A 251 -2.38 -9.35 1.50
C TRP A 251 -3.57 -9.44 2.45
N VAL A 252 -3.80 -10.64 2.94
CA VAL A 252 -4.64 -10.90 4.11
C VAL A 252 -3.80 -11.59 5.17
N ASP A 253 -4.18 -11.41 6.43
CA ASP A 253 -3.55 -12.07 7.57
C ASP A 253 -4.60 -12.92 8.31
N PRO A 254 -4.68 -14.23 8.00
CA PRO A 254 -5.63 -15.14 8.64
C PRO A 254 -5.40 -15.27 10.14
N SER A 255 -4.16 -15.05 10.60
CA SER A 255 -3.80 -15.16 12.02
C SER A 255 -4.25 -13.96 12.86
N GLY A 256 -4.62 -12.84 12.21
CA GLY A 256 -5.04 -11.61 12.89
C GLY A 256 -3.92 -10.86 13.63
N VAL A 257 -2.68 -11.34 13.55
CA VAL A 257 -1.50 -10.79 14.22
C VAL A 257 -1.22 -9.35 13.80
N VAL A 258 -1.36 -9.01 12.52
CA VAL A 258 -1.18 -7.63 12.04
C VAL A 258 -2.20 -6.69 12.65
N SER A 259 -3.46 -7.11 12.74
CA SER A 259 -4.54 -6.31 13.34
C SER A 259 -4.32 -6.12 14.83
N GLU A 260 -3.90 -7.17 15.53
CA GLU A 260 -3.49 -7.12 16.94
C GLU A 260 -2.35 -6.14 17.16
N LEU A 261 -1.26 -6.28 16.41
CA LEU A 261 -0.08 -5.43 16.52
C LEU A 261 -0.43 -3.96 16.24
N ARG A 262 -1.21 -3.68 15.18
CA ARG A 262 -1.70 -2.32 14.90
C ARG A 262 -2.53 -1.75 16.05
N ARG A 263 -3.35 -2.57 16.72
CA ARG A 263 -4.13 -2.12 17.89
C ARG A 263 -3.22 -1.78 19.06
N GLN A 264 -2.24 -2.63 19.37
CA GLN A 264 -1.28 -2.36 20.45
C GLN A 264 -0.45 -1.11 20.16
N LEU A 265 0.04 -0.95 18.93
CA LEU A 265 0.78 0.25 18.49
C LEU A 265 -0.04 1.52 18.68
N ARG A 266 -1.34 1.52 18.34
CA ARG A 266 -2.23 2.68 18.60
C ARG A 266 -2.40 2.98 20.09
N GLY A 267 -2.44 1.95 20.94
CA GLY A 267 -2.54 2.12 22.39
C GLY A 267 -1.26 2.71 23.01
N THR A 268 -0.10 2.31 22.48
CA THR A 268 1.21 2.81 22.91
C THR A 268 1.52 4.20 22.38
N PHE A 269 1.23 4.47 21.10
CA PHE A 269 1.57 5.70 20.41
C PHE A 269 0.31 6.55 20.17
N GLN A 270 -0.23 7.14 21.24
CA GLN A 270 -1.49 7.88 21.22
C GLN A 270 -1.42 9.16 20.37
N GLY A 271 -0.22 9.73 20.24
CA GLY A 271 0.09 10.90 19.41
C GLY A 271 0.55 10.58 18.01
N ALA A 272 0.55 9.31 17.60
CA ALA A 272 0.96 8.92 16.25
C ALA A 272 0.13 9.63 15.18
N CYS A 273 0.69 9.76 13.98
CA CYS A 273 0.01 10.45 12.90
C CYS A 273 -1.37 9.83 12.60
N THR A 274 -2.31 10.68 12.22
CA THR A 274 -3.70 10.29 11.95
C THR A 274 -3.83 9.41 10.70
N LYS A 275 -2.89 9.55 9.76
CA LYS A 275 -2.88 8.81 8.50
C LYS A 275 -2.22 7.45 8.67
N GLN A 276 -3.03 6.42 8.88
CA GLN A 276 -2.58 5.04 9.02
C GLN A 276 -3.01 4.16 7.84
N ALA A 277 -2.21 3.13 7.54
CA ALA A 277 -2.60 2.12 6.57
C ALA A 277 -3.79 1.30 7.10
N ASN A 278 -4.88 1.28 6.35
CA ASN A 278 -6.09 0.52 6.66
C ASN A 278 -6.17 -0.83 5.92
N ILE A 279 -5.25 -1.05 4.98
CA ILE A 279 -5.08 -2.31 4.23
C ILE A 279 -3.69 -2.89 4.44
N ILE A 280 -3.46 -4.12 3.99
CA ILE A 280 -2.13 -4.76 3.98
C ILE A 280 -1.73 -4.93 2.52
N HIS A 281 -0.73 -4.17 2.07
CA HIS A 281 -0.31 -4.17 0.67
C HIS A 281 1.18 -3.94 0.54
N THR A 282 1.72 -4.34 -0.60
CA THR A 282 3.05 -3.96 -1.08
C THR A 282 2.89 -3.13 -2.33
N SER A 283 3.37 -1.89 -2.29
CA SER A 283 3.38 -0.98 -3.44
C SER A 283 4.52 -1.35 -4.38
N LEU A 284 4.21 -1.62 -5.65
CA LEU A 284 5.17 -2.08 -6.65
C LEU A 284 5.61 -0.98 -7.63
N LEU A 285 4.64 -0.21 -8.12
CA LEU A 285 4.86 0.96 -8.96
C LEU A 285 3.77 2.00 -8.73
N ARG A 286 4.02 3.21 -9.22
CA ARG A 286 3.10 4.33 -9.15
C ARG A 286 3.10 5.10 -10.46
N ILE A 287 1.94 5.23 -11.07
CA ILE A 287 1.70 6.16 -12.17
C ILE A 287 1.61 7.56 -11.59
N VAL A 288 2.45 8.47 -12.08
CA VAL A 288 2.55 9.86 -11.63
C VAL A 288 2.21 10.87 -12.73
N SER A 289 1.98 10.43 -13.96
CA SER A 289 1.39 11.27 -15.02
C SER A 289 -0.11 11.45 -14.77
N ALA A 290 -0.59 12.70 -14.79
CA ALA A 290 -2.00 13.03 -14.58
C ALA A 290 -2.85 12.93 -15.87
N ASP A 291 -2.48 11.99 -16.75
CA ASP A 291 -3.20 11.69 -17.98
C ASP A 291 -4.11 10.48 -17.79
N GLN A 292 -5.34 10.55 -18.29
CA GLN A 292 -6.23 9.40 -18.27
C GLN A 292 -5.74 8.29 -19.23
N LEU A 293 -5.94 7.04 -18.81
CA LEU A 293 -5.71 5.86 -19.64
C LEU A 293 -6.91 5.62 -20.56
N SER A 294 -6.70 5.06 -21.74
CA SER A 294 -7.83 4.63 -22.58
C SER A 294 -8.51 3.39 -21.97
N ASP A 295 -9.75 3.14 -22.34
CA ASP A 295 -10.50 1.97 -21.86
C ASP A 295 -9.79 0.66 -22.22
N GLU A 296 -9.15 0.60 -23.40
CA GLU A 296 -8.35 -0.56 -23.82
C GLU A 296 -7.11 -0.76 -22.94
N THR A 297 -6.48 0.35 -22.51
CA THR A 297 -5.33 0.30 -21.60
C THR A 297 -5.77 -0.16 -20.21
N VAL A 298 -6.87 0.40 -19.69
CA VAL A 298 -7.45 0.00 -18.39
C VAL A 298 -7.78 -1.50 -18.41
N LYS A 299 -8.43 -1.98 -19.48
CA LYS A 299 -8.71 -3.40 -19.66
C LYS A 299 -7.44 -4.23 -19.69
N SER A 300 -6.43 -3.84 -20.48
CA SER A 300 -5.17 -4.59 -20.61
C SER A 300 -4.42 -4.68 -19.29
N VAL A 301 -4.39 -3.60 -18.51
CA VAL A 301 -3.84 -3.59 -17.14
C VAL A 301 -4.61 -4.55 -16.24
N GLY A 302 -5.94 -4.53 -16.32
CA GLY A 302 -6.82 -5.46 -15.59
C GLY A 302 -6.51 -6.93 -15.92
N ASP A 303 -6.42 -7.26 -17.22
CA ASP A 303 -6.12 -8.62 -17.69
C ASP A 303 -4.73 -9.11 -17.16
N VAL A 304 -3.72 -8.22 -17.12
CA VAL A 304 -2.41 -8.53 -16.52
C VAL A 304 -2.53 -8.75 -15.00
N CYS A 305 -3.30 -7.92 -14.30
CA CYS A 305 -3.54 -8.09 -12.87
C CYS A 305 -4.25 -9.41 -12.55
N ASP A 306 -5.25 -9.81 -13.35
CA ASP A 306 -5.98 -11.08 -13.20
C ASP A 306 -5.05 -12.27 -13.40
N LYS A 307 -4.28 -12.27 -14.49
CA LYS A 307 -3.26 -13.30 -14.78
C LYS A 307 -2.26 -13.46 -13.64
N TRP A 308 -1.79 -12.37 -13.03
CA TRP A 308 -0.84 -12.44 -11.92
C TRP A 308 -1.50 -12.79 -10.59
N THR A 309 -2.76 -12.40 -10.39
CA THR A 309 -3.58 -12.84 -9.26
C THR A 309 -3.72 -14.35 -9.26
N GLU A 310 -4.10 -14.97 -10.39
CA GLU A 310 -4.21 -16.43 -10.50
C GLU A 310 -2.89 -17.16 -10.16
N ARG A 311 -1.75 -16.56 -10.51
CA ARG A 311 -0.41 -17.14 -10.26
C ARG A 311 0.06 -17.00 -8.81
N LEU A 312 -0.30 -15.91 -8.14
CA LEU A 312 0.25 -15.54 -6.84
C LEU A 312 -0.72 -15.74 -5.69
N GLN A 313 -2.02 -15.82 -5.93
CA GLN A 313 -3.01 -15.99 -4.89
C GLN A 313 -2.69 -17.22 -4.03
N GLY A 314 -2.74 -17.04 -2.70
CA GLY A 314 -2.41 -18.09 -1.74
C GLY A 314 -0.91 -18.24 -1.43
N LYS A 315 -0.02 -17.53 -2.14
CA LYS A 315 1.41 -17.52 -1.78
C LYS A 315 1.60 -16.84 -0.42
N LEU A 316 2.55 -17.37 0.35
CA LEU A 316 2.77 -16.98 1.74
C LEU A 316 4.01 -16.09 1.89
N LEU A 317 3.93 -15.14 2.80
CA LEU A 317 5.04 -14.41 3.39
C LEU A 317 4.99 -14.56 4.91
N ILE A 318 6.01 -15.21 5.48
CA ILE A 318 6.17 -15.39 6.93
C ILE A 318 7.40 -14.59 7.37
N PRO A 319 7.24 -13.34 7.81
CA PRO A 319 8.37 -12.49 8.15
C PRO A 319 9.04 -12.95 9.45
N GLN A 320 10.35 -12.81 9.48
CA GLN A 320 11.17 -13.08 10.67
C GLN A 320 11.37 -11.83 11.53
N GLN A 321 11.20 -10.66 10.94
CA GLN A 321 11.47 -9.36 11.55
C GLN A 321 10.60 -8.28 10.91
N CYS A 322 10.36 -7.22 11.67
CA CYS A 322 9.90 -5.93 11.16
C CYS A 322 11.10 -4.98 11.04
N TRP A 323 10.96 -3.94 10.23
CA TRP A 323 11.92 -2.83 10.21
C TRP A 323 11.25 -1.58 10.73
N TRP A 324 11.90 -0.92 11.69
CA TRP A 324 11.59 0.46 12.02
C TRP A 324 12.53 1.34 11.20
N VAL A 325 11.95 2.24 10.40
CA VAL A 325 12.66 2.98 9.37
C VAL A 325 12.48 4.47 9.62
N HIS A 326 13.58 5.20 9.63
CA HIS A 326 13.59 6.66 9.51
C HIS A 326 13.59 6.97 8.02
N GLU A 327 12.41 7.12 7.43
CA GLU A 327 12.25 7.29 5.99
C GLU A 327 12.78 8.67 5.58
N GLN A 328 13.65 8.72 4.57
CA GLN A 328 14.27 9.96 4.08
C GLN A 328 13.75 10.38 2.69
N GLU A 329 13.04 9.49 2.01
CA GLU A 329 12.62 9.63 0.62
C GLU A 329 11.18 9.15 0.47
N PHE A 330 10.35 9.92 -0.23
CA PHE A 330 8.91 9.64 -0.27
C PHE A 330 8.54 8.27 -0.85
N SER A 331 7.65 7.56 -0.14
CA SER A 331 6.98 6.35 -0.62
C SER A 331 7.96 5.19 -0.83
N THR A 332 9.10 5.23 -0.15
CA THR A 332 10.09 4.15 -0.13
C THR A 332 10.34 3.70 1.30
N ILE A 333 11.44 3.00 1.54
CA ILE A 333 11.95 2.73 2.89
C ILE A 333 13.44 3.05 2.92
N SER A 334 13.86 4.06 2.15
CA SER A 334 15.22 4.56 2.14
C SER A 334 15.49 5.36 3.42
N GLY A 335 16.69 5.23 3.97
CA GLY A 335 17.09 5.81 5.26
C GLY A 335 17.57 4.77 6.28
N GLU A 336 17.78 5.21 7.52
CA GLU A 336 18.22 4.37 8.64
C GLU A 336 17.16 3.32 8.98
N LYS A 337 17.63 2.11 9.32
CA LYS A 337 16.76 0.96 9.59
C LYS A 337 17.26 0.24 10.83
N VAL A 338 16.33 -0.02 11.75
CA VAL A 338 16.55 -0.93 12.87
C VAL A 338 15.72 -2.19 12.64
N HIS A 339 16.40 -3.34 12.70
CA HIS A 339 15.78 -4.64 12.51
C HIS A 339 15.22 -5.15 13.83
N LEU A 340 13.90 -5.36 13.88
CA LEU A 340 13.18 -5.78 15.09
C LEU A 340 12.72 -7.24 14.92
N PRO A 341 13.36 -8.21 15.58
CA PRO A 341 13.01 -9.61 15.43
C PRO A 341 11.61 -9.90 16.01
N LEU A 342 10.82 -10.64 15.24
CA LEU A 342 9.54 -11.17 15.72
C LEU A 342 9.79 -12.40 16.59
N LYS A 343 8.88 -12.67 17.53
CA LYS A 343 8.94 -13.85 18.40
C LYS A 343 9.10 -15.11 17.57
N SER A 344 10.13 -15.91 17.85
CA SER A 344 10.24 -17.26 17.29
C SER A 344 9.06 -18.10 17.79
N SER A 345 8.43 -18.82 16.86
CA SER A 345 7.38 -19.80 17.13
C SER A 345 7.86 -20.91 18.05
#